data_AF-A0A2N3HJS5-F1
#
_entry.id   AF-A0A2N3HJS5-F1
#
_cell.length_a   1.000
_cell.length_b   1.000
_cell.length_c   1.000
_cell.angle_alpha   90.00
_cell.angle_beta   90.00
_cell.angle_gamma   90.00
#
_symmetry.space_group_name_H-M   'P 1'
#
loop_
_entity.id
_entity.type
_entity.pdbx_description
1 polymer ?
#
loop_
_entity_poly.entity_id
_entity_poly.type
_entity_poly.pdbx_seq_one_letter_code
_entity_poly.pdbx_strand_id
1 'polypeptide(L)'
;MIINSINYQCDVPSNYTKEILNDFTTKYLSKLNSYDIVDNETTSKLNLEFLNNDFNTNAFSQFCSLKRCNFQVKYSENSLQLGIIEITFNSSFDLKNAKRIVEESKRTNFKLKVLTKFIFLEKENSLIFVFSETPHNSLLCSFFDEIKGF
;
A
#
# COMPACT_ATOMS: atom_id res chain seq x y z
N MET A 1 34.39 -15.49 -11.29
CA MET A 1 33.34 -15.78 -10.29
C MET A 1 32.02 -15.39 -10.94
N ILE A 2 31.24 -16.36 -11.43
CA ILE A 2 29.98 -16.11 -12.13
C ILE A 2 28.92 -15.93 -11.05
N ILE A 3 28.34 -14.72 -10.96
CA ILE A 3 27.18 -14.47 -10.10
C ILE A 3 26.00 -15.09 -10.83
N ASN A 4 25.49 -16.20 -10.32
CA ASN A 4 24.21 -16.76 -10.74
C ASN A 4 23.12 -15.77 -10.35
N SER A 5 22.70 -14.94 -11.30
CA SER A 5 21.45 -14.18 -11.21
C SER A 5 20.31 -15.20 -11.13
N ILE A 6 19.77 -15.43 -9.93
CA ILE A 6 18.54 -16.19 -9.76
C ILE A 6 17.44 -15.33 -10.38
N ASN A 7 17.12 -15.58 -11.65
CA ASN A 7 15.91 -15.09 -12.28
C ASN A 7 14.73 -15.76 -11.57
N TYR A 8 14.10 -15.04 -10.63
CA TYR A 8 12.75 -15.36 -10.18
C TYR A 8 11.78 -14.98 -11.31
N GLN A 9 11.81 -15.72 -12.42
CA GLN A 9 10.64 -15.82 -13.29
C GLN A 9 9.67 -16.75 -12.59
N CYS A 10 8.68 -16.16 -11.92
CA CYS A 10 7.48 -16.91 -11.62
C CYS A 10 6.46 -16.57 -12.69
N ASP A 11 6.09 -17.62 -13.42
CA ASP A 11 4.87 -17.66 -14.21
C ASP A 11 3.68 -17.67 -13.23
N VAL A 12 3.39 -16.52 -12.62
CA VAL A 12 2.07 -16.28 -12.02
C VAL A 12 1.15 -16.03 -13.20
N PRO A 13 0.18 -16.91 -13.49
CA PRO A 13 -0.60 -16.75 -14.71
C PRO A 13 -1.46 -15.48 -14.61
N SER A 14 -1.52 -14.69 -15.68
CA SER A 14 -2.09 -13.33 -15.69
C SER A 14 -3.58 -13.25 -15.28
N ASN A 15 -4.31 -14.36 -15.36
CA ASN A 15 -5.69 -14.42 -14.87
C ASN A 15 -5.79 -14.39 -13.34
N TYR A 16 -4.74 -14.80 -12.62
CA TYR A 16 -4.75 -14.90 -11.15
C TYR A 16 -4.49 -13.57 -10.48
N THR A 17 -3.55 -12.78 -11.02
CA THR A 17 -3.33 -11.43 -10.53
C THR A 17 -4.58 -10.57 -10.75
N LYS A 18 -5.29 -10.76 -11.87
CA LYS A 18 -6.58 -10.12 -12.16
C LYS A 18 -7.67 -10.50 -11.17
N GLU A 19 -7.77 -11.76 -10.75
CA GLU A 19 -8.76 -12.18 -9.73
C GLU A 19 -8.46 -11.56 -8.37
N ILE A 20 -7.20 -11.61 -7.92
CA ILE A 20 -6.77 -10.99 -6.65
C ILE A 20 -6.99 -9.47 -6.71
N LEU A 21 -6.67 -8.85 -7.84
CA LEU A 21 -6.87 -7.43 -8.06
C LEU A 21 -8.35 -7.07 -8.14
N ASN A 22 -9.19 -7.91 -8.76
CA ASN A 22 -10.64 -7.68 -8.80
C ASN A 22 -11.27 -7.83 -7.41
N ASP A 23 -10.84 -8.83 -6.64
CA ASP A 23 -11.24 -8.98 -5.24
C ASP A 23 -10.76 -7.79 -4.40
N PHE A 24 -9.51 -7.37 -4.58
CA PHE A 24 -8.94 -6.19 -3.93
C PHE A 24 -9.73 -4.93 -4.28
N THR A 25 -9.95 -4.66 -5.56
CA THR A 25 -10.62 -3.44 -6.01
C THR A 25 -12.11 -3.45 -5.67
N THR A 26 -12.80 -4.55 -5.91
CA THR A 26 -14.25 -4.66 -5.71
C THR A 26 -14.63 -4.85 -4.25
N LYS A 27 -13.90 -5.65 -3.48
CA LYS A 27 -14.22 -5.87 -2.07
C LYS A 27 -13.54 -4.86 -1.16
N TYR A 28 -12.38 -4.31 -1.54
CA TYR A 28 -11.53 -3.47 -0.68
C TYR A 28 -11.45 -1.99 -1.13
N LEU A 29 -11.07 -1.65 -2.37
CA LEU A 29 -11.00 -0.24 -2.78
C LEU A 29 -12.38 0.44 -2.98
N SER A 30 -13.35 -0.28 -3.54
CA SER A 30 -14.69 0.28 -3.84
C SER A 30 -15.50 0.59 -2.56
N LYS A 31 -15.16 -0.10 -1.47
CA LYS A 31 -15.87 -0.12 -0.20
C LYS A 31 -15.09 0.59 0.93
N LEU A 32 -14.13 1.46 0.62
CA LEU A 32 -13.37 2.29 1.59
C LEU A 32 -14.23 3.09 2.57
N ASN A 33 -15.48 3.35 2.23
CA ASN A 33 -16.45 4.01 3.12
C ASN A 33 -17.10 3.06 4.15
N SER A 34 -16.80 1.76 4.10
CA SER A 34 -17.51 0.71 4.86
C SER A 34 -16.60 -0.24 5.66
N TYR A 35 -15.30 0.01 5.75
CA TYR A 35 -14.44 -0.81 6.62
C TYR A 35 -14.60 -0.46 8.07
N ASP A 36 -14.51 -1.50 8.91
CA ASP A 36 -14.15 -1.38 10.31
C ASP A 36 -12.80 -0.67 10.39
N ILE A 37 -12.89 0.61 10.71
CA ILE A 37 -11.73 1.45 10.90
C ILE A 37 -11.07 0.92 12.18
N VAL A 38 -9.82 0.49 12.09
CA VAL A 38 -8.97 0.36 13.28
C VAL A 38 -8.54 1.78 13.68
N ASP A 39 -9.54 2.62 14.02
CA ASP A 39 -9.35 4.00 14.49
C ASP A 39 -9.35 3.98 16.01
N ASN A 40 -8.29 3.42 16.58
CA ASN A 40 -7.91 3.92 17.90
C ASN A 40 -6.85 5.01 17.67
N GLU A 41 -7.01 6.13 18.38
CA GLU A 41 -6.18 7.32 18.24
C GLU A 41 -4.68 7.02 18.33
N THR A 42 -4.32 5.97 19.06
CA THR A 42 -2.94 5.48 19.21
C THR A 42 -2.40 4.89 17.91
N THR A 43 -3.17 4.04 17.23
CA THR A 43 -2.78 3.41 15.97
C THR A 43 -2.68 4.44 14.85
N SER A 44 -3.59 5.43 14.83
CA SER A 44 -3.56 6.53 13.86
C SER A 44 -2.30 7.39 14.03
N LYS A 45 -1.93 7.75 15.27
CA LYS A 45 -0.67 8.47 15.55
C LYS A 45 0.57 7.67 15.14
N LEU A 46 0.63 6.38 15.49
CA LEU A 46 1.77 5.52 15.14
C LEU A 46 1.95 5.36 13.62
N ASN A 47 0.85 5.24 12.86
CA ASN A 47 0.92 5.16 11.40
C ASN A 47 1.45 6.46 10.79
N LEU A 48 1.03 7.61 11.31
CA LEU A 48 1.50 8.91 10.81
C LEU A 48 2.94 9.18 11.17
N GLU A 49 3.35 8.89 12.41
CA GLU A 49 4.74 8.97 12.84
C GLU A 49 5.61 8.07 11.97
N PHE A 50 5.15 6.84 11.70
CA PHE A 50 5.83 5.94 10.78
C PHE A 50 6.00 6.59 9.39
N LEU A 51 4.94 7.08 8.76
CA LEU A 51 5.01 7.64 7.41
C LEU A 51 5.88 8.90 7.34
N ASN A 52 5.73 9.81 8.31
CA ASN A 52 6.56 11.00 8.44
C ASN A 52 8.05 10.63 8.58
N ASN A 53 8.38 9.64 9.42
CA ASN A 53 9.75 9.16 9.58
C ASN A 53 10.26 8.43 8.33
N ASP A 54 9.43 7.62 7.69
CA ASP A 54 9.81 6.81 6.54
C ASP A 54 10.18 7.68 5.33
N PHE A 55 9.38 8.72 5.08
CA PHE A 55 9.60 9.71 4.01
C PHE A 55 10.39 10.94 4.46
N ASN A 56 10.80 11.03 5.73
CA ASN A 56 11.53 12.17 6.30
C ASN A 56 10.81 13.52 6.04
N THR A 57 9.54 13.60 6.45
CA THR A 57 8.65 14.74 6.21
C THR A 57 7.68 14.94 7.37
N ASN A 58 6.96 16.06 7.36
CA ASN A 58 5.78 16.30 8.21
C ASN A 58 4.48 16.46 7.39
N ALA A 59 4.52 16.16 6.09
CA ALA A 59 3.40 16.39 5.19
C ALA A 59 2.14 15.59 5.55
N PHE A 60 2.28 14.42 6.19
CA PHE A 60 1.14 13.60 6.59
C PHE A 60 0.45 14.10 7.86
N SER A 61 1.08 15.01 8.61
CA SER A 61 0.55 15.51 9.88
C SER A 61 -0.66 16.44 9.73
N GLN A 62 -0.94 16.94 8.53
CA GLN A 62 -2.11 17.81 8.22
C GLN A 62 -3.36 16.99 7.82
N PHE A 63 -3.40 15.72 8.19
CA PHE A 63 -4.53 14.83 7.92
C PHE A 63 -5.78 15.25 8.73
N CYS A 64 -6.95 14.90 8.21
CA CYS A 64 -8.23 15.05 8.88
C CYS A 64 -8.81 13.73 9.36
N SER A 65 -8.53 12.64 8.65
CA SER A 65 -8.87 11.29 9.08
C SER A 65 -7.85 10.30 8.53
N LEU A 66 -7.63 9.23 9.28
CA LEU A 66 -6.78 8.12 8.86
C LEU A 66 -7.57 6.83 9.02
N LYS A 67 -7.55 6.00 7.99
CA LYS A 67 -8.11 4.66 8.05
C LYS A 67 -7.02 3.65 7.75
N ARG A 68 -6.99 2.57 8.53
CA ARG A 68 -6.19 1.40 8.24
C ARG A 68 -7.06 0.17 8.21
N CYS A 69 -6.87 -0.65 7.18
CA CYS A 69 -7.39 -2.00 7.16
C CYS A 69 -6.29 -2.97 6.72
N ASN A 70 -6.29 -4.15 7.33
CA ASN A 70 -5.42 -5.26 6.94
C ASN A 70 -6.31 -6.41 6.49
N PHE A 71 -5.88 -7.14 5.47
CA PHE A 71 -6.63 -8.30 4.98
C PHE A 71 -5.65 -9.36 4.48
N GLN A 72 -6.07 -10.60 4.68
CA GLN A 72 -5.32 -11.76 4.22
C GLN A 72 -5.99 -12.30 2.95
N VAL A 73 -5.25 -12.29 1.86
CA VAL A 73 -5.63 -13.00 0.63
C VAL A 73 -4.95 -14.36 0.67
N LYS A 74 -5.75 -15.42 0.82
CA LYS A 74 -5.25 -16.80 0.73
C LYS A 74 -5.35 -17.28 -0.72
N TYR A 75 -4.28 -17.88 -1.21
CA TYR A 75 -4.26 -18.49 -2.53
C TYR A 75 -3.41 -19.76 -2.53
N SER A 76 -4.05 -20.91 -2.74
CA SER A 76 -3.42 -22.22 -2.58
C SER A 76 -2.72 -22.33 -1.20
N GLU A 77 -1.47 -22.78 -1.16
CA GLU A 77 -0.63 -22.83 0.06
C GLU A 77 -0.02 -21.49 0.45
N ASN A 78 -0.13 -20.44 -0.38
CA ASN A 78 0.43 -19.12 -0.11
C ASN A 78 -0.61 -18.18 0.48
N SER A 79 -0.20 -17.32 1.41
CA SER A 79 -1.04 -16.22 1.89
C SER A 79 -0.33 -14.88 1.75
N LEU A 80 -1.04 -13.92 1.18
CA LEU A 80 -0.59 -12.54 1.06
C LEU A 80 -1.35 -11.71 2.10
N GLN A 81 -0.60 -11.16 3.06
CA GLN A 81 -1.09 -10.15 3.99
C GLN A 81 -0.86 -8.78 3.38
N LEU A 82 -1.97 -8.11 3.08
CA LEU A 82 -2.01 -6.78 2.50
C LEU A 82 -2.64 -5.83 3.50
N GLY A 83 -2.24 -4.56 3.43
CA GLY A 83 -2.86 -3.49 4.17
C GLY A 83 -3.10 -2.27 3.31
N ILE A 84 -4.08 -1.46 3.73
CA ILE A 84 -4.35 -0.14 3.20
C ILE A 84 -4.18 0.86 4.34
N ILE A 85 -3.47 1.96 4.08
CA ILE A 85 -3.54 3.18 4.88
C ILE A 85 -4.14 4.27 3.97
N GLU A 86 -5.33 4.75 4.30
CA GLU A 86 -5.94 5.92 3.68
C GLU A 86 -5.73 7.14 4.59
N ILE A 87 -5.19 8.21 4.03
CA ILE A 87 -4.98 9.49 4.71
C ILE A 87 -5.81 10.53 3.98
N THR A 88 -6.88 11.01 4.61
CA THR A 88 -7.69 12.09 4.08
C THR A 88 -7.16 13.42 4.59
N PHE A 89 -7.10 14.41 3.71
CA PHE A 89 -6.62 15.76 4.02
C PHE A 89 -7.78 16.77 4.00
N ASN A 90 -7.65 17.83 4.80
CA ASN A 90 -8.63 18.94 4.81
C ASN A 90 -8.55 19.82 3.55
N SER A 91 -7.39 19.84 2.88
CA SER A 91 -7.17 20.68 1.72
C SER A 91 -6.49 19.92 0.58
N SER A 92 -6.82 20.32 -0.65
CA SER A 92 -6.15 19.81 -1.85
C SER A 92 -4.68 20.21 -1.92
N PHE A 93 -4.28 21.28 -1.22
CA PHE A 93 -2.90 21.70 -1.09
C PHE A 93 -2.08 20.68 -0.26
N ASP A 94 -2.61 20.26 0.88
CA ASP A 94 -1.94 19.29 1.76
C ASP A 94 -1.81 17.93 1.08
N LEU A 95 -2.87 17.47 0.40
CA LEU A 95 -2.84 16.26 -0.42
C LEU A 95 -1.74 16.34 -1.49
N LYS A 96 -1.70 17.43 -2.27
CA LYS A 96 -0.69 17.63 -3.33
C LYS A 96 0.72 17.63 -2.76
N ASN A 97 0.94 18.25 -1.60
CA ASN A 97 2.23 18.26 -0.95
C ASN A 97 2.65 16.85 -0.48
N ALA A 98 1.76 16.12 0.19
CA ALA A 98 2.01 14.75 0.62
C ALA A 98 2.31 13.82 -0.56
N LYS A 99 1.48 13.89 -1.63
CA LYS A 99 1.68 13.15 -2.88
C LYS A 99 3.04 13.44 -3.51
N ARG A 100 3.39 14.72 -3.64
CA ARG A 100 4.68 15.16 -4.20
C ARG A 100 5.87 14.55 -3.45
N ILE A 101 5.83 14.51 -2.11
CA ILE A 101 6.89 13.89 -1.29
C ILE A 101 7.05 12.40 -1.62
N VAL A 102 5.94 11.67 -1.78
CA VAL A 102 5.99 10.25 -2.13
C VAL A 102 6.54 10.05 -3.54
N GLU A 103 6.08 10.83 -4.52
CA GLU A 103 6.54 10.78 -5.91
C GLU A 103 8.04 11.08 -6.05
N GLU A 104 8.51 12.16 -5.42
CA GLU A 104 9.92 12.58 -5.45
C GLU A 104 10.85 11.55 -4.80
N SER A 105 10.34 10.74 -3.87
CA SER A 105 11.11 9.66 -3.25
C SER A 105 11.53 8.58 -4.26
N LYS A 106 10.76 8.40 -5.36
CA LYS A 106 10.94 7.34 -6.37
C LYS A 106 11.01 5.92 -5.77
N ARG A 107 10.47 5.74 -4.57
CA ARG A 107 10.49 4.47 -3.84
C ARG A 107 9.21 3.68 -4.10
N THR A 108 9.34 2.36 -4.06
CA THR A 108 8.24 1.40 -4.18
C THR A 108 8.13 0.49 -2.95
N ASN A 109 8.90 0.80 -1.90
CA ASN A 109 9.09 -0.01 -0.71
C ASN A 109 9.24 0.92 0.51
N PHE A 110 8.63 0.59 1.65
CA PHE A 110 8.93 1.29 2.90
C PHE A 110 10.29 0.83 3.45
N LYS A 111 10.87 1.59 4.39
CA LYS A 111 12.13 1.21 5.06
C LYS A 111 11.91 0.08 6.07
N LEU A 112 10.68 -0.13 6.53
CA LEU A 112 10.32 -1.20 7.46
C LEU A 112 10.37 -2.57 6.77
N LYS A 113 11.06 -3.54 7.41
CA LYS A 113 11.22 -4.91 6.89
C LYS A 113 9.90 -5.66 6.67
N VAL A 114 8.88 -5.33 7.46
CA VAL A 114 7.56 -5.98 7.35
C VAL A 114 6.74 -5.32 6.24
N LEU A 115 6.81 -4.00 6.10
CA LEU A 115 6.08 -3.22 5.11
C LEU A 115 6.90 -3.12 3.82
N THR A 116 7.01 -4.22 3.09
CA THR A 116 8.07 -4.38 2.08
C THR A 116 7.80 -3.62 0.81
N LYS A 117 6.59 -3.70 0.25
CA LYS A 117 6.19 -3.05 -0.99
C LYS A 117 5.00 -2.14 -0.76
N PHE A 118 4.97 -1.01 -1.46
CA PHE A 118 3.78 -0.18 -1.54
C PHE A 118 3.58 0.41 -2.93
N ILE A 119 2.33 0.74 -3.20
CA ILE A 119 1.93 1.73 -4.20
C ILE A 119 1.07 2.77 -3.49
N PHE A 120 0.92 3.93 -4.12
CA PHE A 120 0.01 4.95 -3.64
C PHE A 120 -0.98 5.31 -4.74
N LEU A 121 -2.20 5.63 -4.33
CA LEU A 121 -3.31 6.06 -5.18
C LEU A 121 -3.86 7.38 -4.64
N GLU A 122 -4.41 8.19 -5.53
CA GLU A 122 -5.14 9.40 -5.17
C GLU A 122 -6.64 9.15 -5.37
N LYS A 123 -7.45 9.52 -4.38
CA LYS A 123 -8.90 9.47 -4.48
C LYS A 123 -9.51 10.65 -3.73
N GLU A 124 -10.18 11.56 -4.44
CA GLU A 124 -10.74 12.78 -3.86
C GLU A 124 -9.68 13.57 -3.05
N ASN A 125 -9.88 13.78 -1.75
CA ASN A 125 -8.92 14.43 -0.85
C ASN A 125 -8.05 13.42 -0.08
N SER A 126 -7.99 12.16 -0.51
CA SER A 126 -7.25 11.09 0.15
C SER A 126 -6.03 10.64 -0.64
N LEU A 127 -4.96 10.36 0.10
CA LEU A 127 -3.81 9.59 -0.35
C LEU A 127 -3.89 8.18 0.24
N ILE A 128 -3.89 7.17 -0.60
CA ILE A 128 -4.09 5.78 -0.22
C ILE A 128 -2.81 4.99 -0.47
N PHE A 129 -2.21 4.43 0.56
CA PHE A 129 -1.12 3.47 0.44
C PHE A 129 -1.68 2.05 0.48
N VAL A 130 -1.40 1.26 -0.55
CA VAL A 130 -1.59 -0.19 -0.52
C VAL A 130 -0.23 -0.81 -0.28
N PHE A 131 -0.11 -1.71 0.70
CA PHE A 131 1.17 -2.29 1.06
C PHE A 131 1.06 -3.77 1.43
N SER A 132 2.20 -4.46 1.46
CA SER A 132 2.29 -5.85 1.90
C SER A 132 3.04 -5.96 3.23
N GLU A 133 2.46 -6.75 4.13
CA GLU A 133 3.11 -7.23 5.36
C GLU A 133 3.83 -8.58 5.14
N THR A 134 3.61 -9.21 3.98
CA THR A 134 4.29 -10.44 3.60
C THR A 134 5.70 -10.15 3.07
N PRO A 135 6.72 -10.93 3.47
CA PRO A 135 8.06 -10.86 2.89
C PRO A 135 8.01 -11.02 1.37
N HIS A 136 8.97 -10.40 0.70
CA HIS A 136 9.01 -10.34 -0.76
C HIS A 136 9.00 -11.73 -1.41
N ASN A 137 7.98 -11.98 -2.23
CA ASN A 137 7.89 -13.14 -3.11
C ASN A 137 7.39 -12.70 -4.50
N SER A 138 7.43 -13.60 -5.46
CA SER A 138 7.07 -13.28 -6.85
C SER A 138 5.59 -12.91 -7.05
N LEU A 139 4.68 -13.55 -6.30
CA LEU A 139 3.25 -13.23 -6.29
C LEU A 139 3.00 -11.76 -5.90
N LEU A 140 3.76 -11.27 -4.91
CA LEU A 140 3.74 -9.89 -4.49
C LEU A 140 4.18 -8.93 -5.61
N CYS A 141 5.17 -9.31 -6.43
CA CYS A 141 5.62 -8.47 -7.55
C CYS A 141 4.51 -8.29 -8.59
N SER A 142 3.93 -9.40 -9.06
CA SER A 142 2.88 -9.37 -10.08
C SER A 142 1.67 -8.55 -9.62
N PHE A 143 1.23 -8.72 -8.37
CA PHE A 143 0.10 -7.96 -7.82
C PHE A 143 0.32 -6.45 -7.84
N PHE A 144 1.48 -5.97 -7.36
CA PHE A 144 1.77 -4.53 -7.29
C PHE A 144 2.00 -3.90 -8.67
N ASP A 145 2.49 -4.65 -9.65
CA ASP A 145 2.66 -4.14 -11.01
C ASP A 145 1.31 -4.00 -11.73
N GLU A 146 0.33 -4.86 -11.45
CA GLU A 146 -1.03 -4.71 -12.02
C GLU A 146 -1.83 -3.56 -11.38
N ILE A 147 -1.70 -3.30 -10.08
CA ILE A 147 -2.44 -2.17 -9.47
C ILE A 147 -1.88 -0.82 -9.92
N LYS A 148 -0.59 -0.69 -10.27
CA LYS A 148 -0.06 0.56 -10.85
C LYS A 148 -0.76 0.99 -12.15
N GLY A 149 -1.47 0.08 -12.81
CA GLY A 149 -2.23 0.35 -14.03
C GLY A 149 -3.66 0.86 -13.81
N PHE A 150 -4.12 0.98 -12.56
CA PHE A 150 -5.40 1.59 -12.17
C PHE A 150 -5.24 3.06 -11.79
#